data_AF-A0A7I7RRC7-F1
#
_entry.id   AF-A0A7I7RRC7-F1
#
_cell.length_a   1.000
_cell.length_b   1.000
_cell.length_c   1.000
_cell.angle_alpha   90.00
_cell.angle_beta   90.00
_cell.angle_gamma   90.00
#
_symmetry.space_group_name_H-M   'P 1'
#
loop_
_entity.id
_entity.type
_entity.pdbx_description
1 polymer ?
#
loop_
_entity_poly.entity_id
_entity_poly.type
_entity_poly.pdbx_seq_one_letter_code
_entity_poly.pdbx_strand_id
1 'polypeptide(L)'
;MEARRRAREATRRANEARAAREKANIESAANYMVAKARLAEIDAWETERLAAVTQQVRAEAGKRRADTRAEAGAAIRLLQESGETLTTIAELTGDGIGEVRAMLRHAPKVEKRTASNGSHALGVDGEKGGERAGDSYPGGVEPNAATA
;
A
#
# COMPACT_ATOMS: atom_id res chain seq x y z
N MET A 1 53.30 -11.25 58.29
CA MET A 1 51.84 -11.24 57.98
C MET A 1 51.51 -10.46 56.71
N GLU A 2 52.07 -9.27 56.49
CA GLU A 2 51.66 -8.37 55.39
C GLU A 2 51.70 -8.95 53.97
N ALA A 3 52.69 -9.77 53.62
CA ALA A 3 52.79 -10.38 52.29
C ALA A 3 51.53 -11.20 51.92
N ARG A 4 50.97 -11.95 52.89
CA ARG A 4 49.71 -12.70 52.71
C ARG A 4 48.50 -11.79 52.56
N ARG A 5 48.51 -10.62 53.20
CA ARG A 5 47.45 -9.60 53.06
C ARG A 5 47.51 -8.93 51.68
N ARG A 6 48.69 -8.46 51.25
CA ARG A 6 48.89 -7.83 49.93
C ARG A 6 48.55 -8.78 48.78
N ALA A 7 48.91 -10.06 48.91
CA ALA A 7 48.52 -11.09 47.93
C ALA A 7 46.98 -11.24 47.81
N ARG A 8 46.27 -11.35 48.95
CA ARG A 8 44.79 -11.42 48.97
C ARG A 8 44.14 -10.17 48.37
N GLU A 9 44.65 -8.98 48.70
CA GLU A 9 44.15 -7.70 48.17
C GLU A 9 44.43 -7.53 46.66
N ALA A 10 45.51 -8.12 46.15
CA ALA A 10 45.79 -8.18 44.71
C ALA A 10 44.82 -9.14 43.98
N THR A 11 44.62 -10.35 44.51
CA THR A 11 43.64 -11.31 43.97
C THR A 11 42.22 -10.74 43.98
N ARG A 12 41.82 -10.06 45.07
CA ARG A 12 40.50 -9.42 45.17
C ARG A 12 40.29 -8.38 44.07
N ARG A 13 41.24 -7.46 43.90
CA ARG A 13 41.18 -6.44 42.82
C ARG A 13 41.19 -7.05 41.42
N ALA A 14 41.95 -8.13 41.18
CA ALA A 14 41.92 -8.84 39.90
C ALA A 14 40.56 -9.49 39.62
N ASN A 15 39.89 -10.02 40.65
CA ASN A 15 38.55 -10.60 40.53
C ASN A 15 37.48 -9.51 40.33
N GLU A 16 37.53 -8.42 41.09
CA GLU A 16 36.67 -7.23 40.92
C GLU A 16 36.77 -6.69 39.47
N ALA A 17 37.99 -6.52 38.96
CA ALA A 17 38.24 -6.08 37.59
C ALA A 17 37.84 -7.10 36.51
N ARG A 18 37.76 -8.40 36.82
CA ARG A 18 37.17 -9.41 35.92
C ARG A 18 35.65 -9.29 35.91
N ALA A 19 35.02 -9.22 37.08
CA ALA A 19 33.57 -9.10 37.21
C ALA A 19 32.99 -7.83 36.56
N ALA A 20 33.68 -6.69 36.71
CA ALA A 20 33.29 -5.43 36.06
C ALA A 20 33.32 -5.54 34.52
N ARG A 21 34.38 -6.16 33.96
CA ARG A 21 34.48 -6.41 32.51
C ARG A 21 33.42 -7.39 32.03
N GLU A 22 33.17 -8.47 32.76
CA GLU A 22 32.15 -9.44 32.39
C GLU A 22 30.75 -8.80 32.33
N LYS A 23 30.39 -7.98 33.32
CA LYS A 23 29.12 -7.23 33.29
C LYS A 23 29.03 -6.31 32.05
N ALA A 24 30.09 -5.55 31.75
CA ALA A 24 30.13 -4.66 30.60
C ALA A 24 30.08 -5.42 29.25
N ASN A 25 30.70 -6.61 29.19
CA ASN A 25 30.65 -7.50 28.02
C ASN A 25 29.24 -8.03 27.79
N ILE A 26 28.55 -8.48 28.85
CA ILE A 26 27.16 -8.97 28.78
C ILE A 26 26.23 -7.86 28.28
N GLU A 27 26.35 -6.64 28.83
CA GLU A 27 25.56 -5.48 28.39
C GLU A 27 25.83 -5.11 26.93
N SER A 28 27.10 -5.09 26.52
CA SER A 28 27.51 -4.82 25.13
C SER A 28 27.00 -5.90 24.17
N ALA A 29 27.04 -7.17 24.57
CA ALA A 29 26.52 -8.29 23.79
C ALA A 29 25.00 -8.25 23.65
N ALA A 30 24.27 -7.90 24.72
CA ALA A 30 22.82 -7.69 24.66
C ALA A 30 22.45 -6.55 23.69
N ASN A 31 23.13 -5.41 23.80
CA ASN A 31 22.94 -4.27 22.89
C ASN A 31 23.24 -4.63 21.43
N TYR A 32 24.31 -5.38 21.16
CA TYR A 32 24.64 -5.89 19.82
C TYR A 32 23.54 -6.83 19.29
N MET A 33 23.05 -7.77 20.11
CA MET A 33 22.00 -8.70 19.68
C MET A 33 20.67 -8.00 19.37
N VAL A 34 20.28 -6.98 20.15
CA VAL A 34 19.11 -6.15 19.87
C VAL A 34 19.29 -5.35 18.58
N ALA A 35 20.47 -4.75 18.37
CA ALA A 35 20.77 -4.02 17.12
C ALA A 35 20.72 -4.95 15.90
N LYS A 36 21.29 -6.16 16.00
CA LYS A 36 21.25 -7.18 14.95
C LYS A 36 19.81 -7.63 14.63
N ALA A 37 18.97 -7.83 15.64
CA ALA A 37 17.56 -8.19 15.44
C ALA A 37 16.80 -7.08 14.70
N ARG A 38 16.98 -5.81 15.12
CA ARG A 38 16.36 -4.65 14.46
C ARG A 38 16.81 -4.46 13.02
N LEU A 39 18.07 -4.75 12.69
CA LEU A 39 18.53 -4.71 11.30
C LEU A 39 17.78 -5.74 10.44
N ALA A 40 17.63 -6.98 10.92
CA ALA A 40 16.86 -8.00 10.21
C ALA A 40 15.36 -7.65 10.09
N GLU A 41 14.77 -6.98 11.09
CA GLU A 41 13.40 -6.44 11.02
C GLU A 41 13.27 -5.34 9.95
N ILE A 42 14.27 -4.46 9.83
CA ILE A 42 14.31 -3.39 8.79
C ILE A 42 14.46 -4.01 7.40
N ASP A 43 15.37 -4.97 7.22
CA ASP A 43 15.59 -5.65 5.93
C ASP A 43 14.33 -6.39 5.45
N ALA A 44 13.61 -7.04 6.39
CA ALA A 44 12.34 -7.69 6.12
C ALA A 44 11.26 -6.67 5.72
N TRP A 45 11.11 -5.59 6.50
CA TRP A 45 10.17 -4.50 6.22
C TRP A 45 10.42 -3.84 4.85
N GLU A 46 11.68 -3.57 4.50
CA GLU A 46 12.03 -3.00 3.20
C GLU A 46 11.63 -3.96 2.07
N THR A 47 11.98 -5.24 2.20
CA THR A 47 11.67 -6.29 1.22
C THR A 47 10.16 -6.41 0.99
N GLU A 48 9.37 -6.51 2.06
CA GLU A 48 7.91 -6.58 2.01
C GLU A 48 7.30 -5.32 1.40
N ARG A 49 7.80 -4.14 1.78
CA ARG A 49 7.30 -2.85 1.29
C ARG A 49 7.57 -2.66 -0.19
N LEU A 50 8.77 -2.98 -0.66
CA LEU A 50 9.14 -2.93 -2.08
C LEU A 50 8.34 -3.95 -2.89
N ALA A 51 8.11 -5.16 -2.37
CA ALA A 51 7.25 -6.15 -3.02
C ALA A 51 5.81 -5.64 -3.19
N ALA A 52 5.21 -5.08 -2.12
CA ALA A 52 3.85 -4.54 -2.16
C ALA A 52 3.70 -3.40 -3.19
N VAL A 53 4.61 -2.41 -3.16
CA VAL A 53 4.63 -1.28 -4.12
C VAL A 53 4.85 -1.78 -5.55
N THR A 54 5.76 -2.74 -5.75
CA THR A 54 6.00 -3.33 -7.08
C THR A 54 4.76 -4.00 -7.66
N GLN A 55 4.01 -4.74 -6.84
CA GLN A 55 2.76 -5.36 -7.29
C GLN A 55 1.69 -4.32 -7.62
N GLN A 56 1.52 -3.30 -6.78
CA GLN A 56 0.58 -2.19 -7.03
C GLN A 56 0.88 -1.48 -8.36
N VAL A 57 2.13 -1.07 -8.56
CA VAL A 57 2.57 -0.37 -9.78
C VAL A 57 2.43 -1.26 -11.02
N ARG A 58 2.70 -2.57 -10.92
CA ARG A 58 2.50 -3.52 -12.02
C ARG A 58 1.03 -3.70 -12.37
N ALA A 59 0.15 -3.81 -11.37
CA ALA A 59 -1.30 -3.91 -11.58
C ALA A 59 -1.85 -2.64 -12.22
N GLU A 60 -1.46 -1.45 -11.73
CA GLU A 60 -1.90 -0.17 -12.29
C GLU A 60 -1.37 0.04 -13.71
N ALA A 61 -0.09 -0.23 -13.97
CA ALA A 61 0.47 -0.18 -15.33
C ALA A 61 -0.15 -1.23 -16.26
N GLY A 62 -0.60 -2.38 -15.71
CA GLY A 62 -1.40 -3.37 -16.43
C GLY A 62 -2.75 -2.80 -16.87
N LYS A 63 -3.49 -2.19 -15.93
CA LYS A 63 -4.77 -1.52 -16.19
C LYS A 63 -4.62 -0.40 -17.22
N ARG A 64 -3.72 0.57 -16.99
CA ARG A 64 -3.48 1.70 -17.91
C ARG A 64 -3.18 1.22 -19.33
N ARG A 65 -2.32 0.19 -19.51
CA ARG A 65 -2.04 -0.40 -20.83
C ARG A 65 -3.24 -1.12 -21.45
N ALA A 66 -4.13 -1.70 -20.64
CA ALA A 66 -5.35 -2.35 -21.14
C ALA A 66 -6.37 -1.31 -21.59
N ASP A 67 -6.58 -0.26 -20.80
CA ASP A 67 -7.46 0.87 -21.10
C ASP A 67 -7.03 1.55 -22.42
N THR A 68 -5.76 1.96 -22.54
CA THR A 68 -5.22 2.59 -23.77
C THR A 68 -5.32 1.66 -24.99
N ARG A 69 -5.15 0.34 -24.83
CA ARG A 69 -5.35 -0.62 -25.94
C ARG A 69 -6.82 -0.75 -26.34
N ALA A 70 -7.75 -0.63 -25.38
CA ALA A 70 -9.18 -0.60 -25.68
C ALA A 70 -9.60 0.69 -26.40
N GLU A 71 -9.04 1.83 -26.00
CA GLU A 71 -9.21 3.13 -26.69
C GLU A 71 -8.68 3.07 -28.13
N ALA A 72 -7.46 2.57 -28.34
CA ALA A 72 -6.89 2.38 -29.67
C ALA A 72 -7.73 1.43 -30.55
N GLY A 73 -8.20 0.31 -29.98
CA GLY A 73 -9.10 -0.60 -30.67
C GLY A 73 -10.45 0.04 -31.02
N ALA A 74 -11.00 0.88 -30.14
CA ALA A 74 -12.23 1.64 -30.41
C ALA A 74 -12.03 2.63 -31.56
N ALA A 75 -10.91 3.36 -31.60
CA ALA A 75 -10.58 4.27 -32.69
C ALA A 75 -10.46 3.55 -34.05
N ILE A 76 -9.76 2.40 -34.09
CA ILE A 76 -9.67 1.58 -35.32
C ILE A 76 -11.05 1.09 -35.76
N ARG A 77 -11.92 0.69 -34.82
CA ARG A 77 -13.30 0.29 -35.14
C ARG A 77 -14.10 1.44 -35.76
N LEU A 78 -13.99 2.66 -35.23
CA LEU A 78 -14.66 3.85 -35.78
C LEU A 78 -14.17 4.20 -37.20
N LEU A 79 -12.88 3.98 -37.50
CA LEU A 79 -12.34 4.12 -38.85
C LEU A 79 -12.96 3.07 -39.80
N GLN A 80 -13.05 1.80 -39.37
CA GLN A 80 -13.72 0.75 -40.15
C GLN A 80 -15.22 1.04 -40.37
N GLU A 81 -15.92 1.55 -39.35
CA GLU A 81 -17.33 1.98 -39.45
C GLU A 81 -17.50 3.19 -40.40
N SER A 82 -16.43 3.97 -40.60
CA SER A 82 -16.35 5.06 -41.59
C SER A 82 -15.97 4.57 -43.01
N GLY A 83 -15.72 3.27 -43.18
CA GLY A 83 -15.39 2.64 -44.46
C GLY A 83 -13.91 2.31 -44.69
N GLU A 84 -13.02 2.62 -43.74
CA GLU A 84 -11.59 2.40 -43.92
C GLU A 84 -11.16 0.93 -43.81
N THR A 85 -10.15 0.55 -44.60
CA THR A 85 -9.57 -0.80 -44.55
C THR A 85 -8.43 -0.86 -43.55
N LEU A 86 -8.15 -2.05 -42.98
CA LEU A 86 -7.00 -2.21 -42.06
C LEU A 86 -5.64 -1.92 -42.72
N THR A 87 -5.56 -2.04 -44.05
CA THR A 87 -4.36 -1.66 -44.82
C THR A 87 -4.24 -0.14 -44.89
N THR A 88 -5.32 0.56 -45.24
CA THR A 88 -5.35 2.04 -45.28
C THR A 88 -5.06 2.63 -43.90
N ILE A 89 -5.60 2.04 -42.83
CA ILE A 89 -5.35 2.49 -41.45
C ILE A 89 -3.87 2.30 -41.07
N ALA A 90 -3.26 1.18 -41.46
CA ALA A 90 -1.83 0.93 -41.24
C ALA A 90 -0.94 1.94 -42.00
N GLU A 91 -1.29 2.24 -43.26
CA GLU A 91 -0.61 3.27 -44.05
C GLU A 91 -0.80 4.68 -43.46
N LEU A 92 -1.97 4.98 -42.90
CA LEU A 92 -2.30 6.27 -42.27
C LEU A 92 -1.55 6.50 -40.94
N THR A 93 -1.38 5.46 -40.12
CA THR A 93 -0.66 5.59 -38.83
C THR A 93 0.85 5.34 -38.95
N GLY A 94 1.30 4.71 -40.05
CA GLY A 94 2.68 4.24 -40.21
C GLY A 94 2.98 2.92 -39.48
N ASP A 95 1.95 2.27 -38.92
CA ASP A 95 2.09 1.00 -38.20
C ASP A 95 2.11 -0.21 -39.15
N GLY A 96 2.64 -1.34 -38.68
CA GLY A 96 2.42 -2.61 -39.35
C GLY A 96 0.97 -3.07 -39.23
N ILE A 97 0.40 -3.65 -40.29
CA ILE A 97 -0.97 -4.22 -40.28
C ILE A 97 -1.21 -5.26 -39.17
N GLY A 98 -0.14 -5.91 -38.69
CA GLY A 98 -0.18 -6.80 -37.52
C GLY A 98 -0.47 -6.08 -36.20
N GLU A 99 0.03 -4.86 -36.02
CA GLU A 99 -0.17 -4.02 -34.84
C GLU A 99 -1.57 -3.39 -34.85
N VAL A 100 -2.02 -2.86 -35.98
CA VAL A 100 -3.42 -2.41 -36.17
C VAL A 100 -4.39 -3.55 -35.84
N ARG A 101 -4.12 -4.75 -36.34
CA ARG A 101 -4.92 -5.95 -35.99
C ARG A 101 -4.76 -6.36 -34.53
N ALA A 102 -3.65 -6.04 -33.86
CA ALA A 102 -3.46 -6.31 -32.44
C ALA A 102 -4.27 -5.36 -31.56
N MET A 103 -4.25 -4.07 -31.85
CA MET A 103 -5.06 -3.07 -31.16
C MET A 103 -6.56 -3.31 -31.38
N LEU A 104 -6.99 -3.63 -32.60
CA LEU A 104 -8.39 -3.94 -32.90
C LEU A 104 -8.95 -5.13 -32.09
N ARG A 105 -8.12 -6.11 -31.70
CA ARG A 105 -8.57 -7.21 -30.81
C ARG A 105 -8.97 -6.73 -29.41
N HIS A 106 -8.51 -5.56 -28.99
CA HIS A 106 -8.88 -4.94 -27.72
C HIS A 106 -10.08 -3.99 -27.83
N ALA A 107 -10.59 -3.73 -29.03
CA ALA A 107 -11.75 -2.87 -29.24
C ALA A 107 -12.95 -3.36 -28.40
N PRO A 108 -13.63 -2.48 -27.63
CA PRO A 108 -14.77 -2.87 -26.83
C PRO A 108 -15.83 -3.52 -27.72
N LYS A 109 -16.48 -4.57 -27.18
CA LYS A 109 -17.64 -5.17 -27.82
C LYS A 109 -18.76 -4.13 -27.79
N VAL A 110 -19.43 -3.91 -28.92
CA VAL A 110 -20.62 -3.07 -28.97
C VAL A 110 -21.74 -3.82 -28.24
N GLU A 111 -21.84 -3.59 -26.92
CA GLU A 111 -23.07 -3.90 -26.21
C GLU A 111 -24.18 -3.07 -26.87
N LYS A 112 -25.23 -3.76 -27.33
CA LYS A 112 -26.41 -3.09 -27.88
C LYS A 112 -26.93 -2.19 -26.78
N ARG A 113 -26.84 -0.87 -27.00
CA ARG A 113 -27.47 0.13 -26.13
C ARG A 113 -28.98 -0.11 -26.18
N THR A 114 -29.50 -0.94 -25.29
CA THR A 114 -30.91 -0.94 -24.98
C THR A 114 -31.20 0.46 -24.46
N ALA A 115 -32.02 1.20 -25.19
CA ALA A 115 -32.32 2.58 -24.85
C ALA A 115 -33.04 2.61 -23.50
N SER A 116 -32.29 2.86 -22.43
CA SER A 116 -32.84 3.18 -21.11
C SER A 116 -33.47 4.57 -21.23
N ASN A 117 -34.72 4.59 -21.69
CA ASN A 117 -35.51 5.78 -21.87
C ASN A 117 -36.00 6.24 -20.49
N GLY A 118 -35.09 6.85 -19.74
CA GLY A 118 -35.22 7.18 -18.31
C GLY A 118 -35.25 8.69 -18.06
N SER A 119 -36.19 9.40 -18.69
CA SER A 119 -36.44 10.81 -18.42
C SER A 119 -37.10 10.99 -17.04
N HIS A 120 -36.31 10.97 -15.96
CA HIS A 120 -36.80 11.41 -14.65
C HIS A 120 -36.82 12.93 -14.61
N ALA A 121 -37.97 13.51 -14.99
CA ALA A 121 -38.22 14.94 -14.83
C ALA A 121 -38.25 15.32 -13.34
N LEU A 122 -37.91 16.59 -13.08
CA LEU A 122 -37.91 17.22 -11.76
C LEU A 122 -39.34 17.31 -11.20
N GLY A 123 -39.54 16.97 -9.92
CA GLY A 123 -40.84 16.98 -9.26
C GLY A 123 -40.78 17.50 -7.82
N VAL A 124 -41.58 18.53 -7.54
CA VAL A 124 -41.69 19.27 -6.26
C VAL A 124 -43.18 19.53 -5.98
N ASP A 125 -43.70 19.59 -4.76
CA ASP A 125 -43.06 19.57 -3.42
C ASP A 125 -43.79 18.58 -2.47
N GLY A 126 -43.31 18.36 -1.24
CA GLY A 126 -43.95 17.45 -0.29
C GLY A 126 -43.36 17.35 1.13
N GLU A 127 -43.36 18.46 1.89
CA GLU A 127 -42.92 18.48 3.30
C GLU A 127 -43.85 17.76 4.31
N LYS A 128 -43.27 17.54 5.51
CA LYS A 128 -43.84 17.19 6.83
C LYS A 128 -43.92 15.69 7.17
N GLY A 129 -43.44 15.24 8.33
CA GLY A 129 -42.73 15.95 9.42
C GLY A 129 -42.40 15.01 10.58
N GLY A 130 -41.38 15.34 11.39
CA GLY A 130 -40.88 14.44 12.45
C GLY A 130 -39.69 15.00 13.24
N GLU A 131 -39.95 15.98 14.08
CA GLU A 131 -39.08 16.50 15.15
C GLU A 131 -38.70 15.43 16.21
N ARG A 132 -37.65 15.54 17.04
CA ARG A 132 -36.49 16.44 17.17
C ARG A 132 -35.47 15.78 18.13
N ALA A 133 -34.29 16.39 18.24
CA ALA A 133 -33.24 16.14 19.25
C ALA A 133 -32.57 14.74 19.19
N GLY A 134 -31.25 14.63 19.21
CA GLY A 134 -30.22 15.66 19.41
C GLY A 134 -29.20 15.16 20.41
N ASP A 135 -28.17 14.46 19.92
CA ASP A 135 -27.16 13.86 20.77
C ASP A 135 -25.82 14.61 20.63
N SER A 136 -25.29 15.04 21.77
CA SER A 136 -24.17 15.96 21.89
C SER A 136 -23.19 15.44 22.92
N TYR A 137 -22.14 14.76 22.48
CA TYR A 137 -20.90 14.65 23.26
C TYR A 137 -20.32 16.07 23.47
N PRO A 138 -19.74 16.43 24.65
CA PRO A 138 -18.65 15.62 25.24
C PRO A 138 -18.47 15.61 26.77
N GLY A 139 -17.67 14.64 27.25
CA GLY A 139 -16.53 14.91 28.14
C GLY A 139 -16.73 15.04 29.67
N GLY A 140 -16.14 14.10 30.42
CA GLY A 140 -15.91 14.19 31.87
C GLY A 140 -17.16 13.90 32.74
N VAL A 141 -17.06 13.42 33.98
CA VAL A 141 -15.90 13.20 34.86
C VAL A 141 -16.22 12.02 35.80
N GLU A 142 -15.26 11.14 36.10
CA GLU A 142 -15.30 10.36 37.36
C GLU A 142 -14.98 11.32 38.52
N PRO A 143 -15.58 11.22 39.72
CA PRO A 143 -15.37 10.02 40.54
C PRO A 143 -16.41 9.63 41.63
N ASN A 144 -16.16 8.44 42.17
CA ASN A 144 -16.27 8.05 43.59
C ASN A 144 -17.54 7.35 44.14
N ALA A 145 -17.25 6.42 45.06
CA ALA A 145 -18.06 5.63 46.00
C ALA A 145 -19.48 6.14 46.34
N ALA A 146 -20.45 5.26 46.67
CA ALA A 146 -20.28 4.25 47.73
C ALA A 146 -21.35 3.13 47.77
N THR A 147 -20.97 2.03 48.44
CA THR A 147 -21.81 1.10 49.23
C THR A 147 -23.15 0.58 48.67
N ALA A 148 -23.16 -0.73 48.39
CA ALA A 148 -24.09 -1.68 49.00
C ALA A 148 -23.36 -3.02 49.20
#